data_AF-A0A8S9DTD6-F1
#
_entry.id   AF-A0A8S9DTD6-F1
#
_cell.length_a   1.000
_cell.length_b   1.000
_cell.length_c   1.000
_cell.angle_alpha   90.00
_cell.angle_beta   90.00
_cell.angle_gamma   90.00
#
_symmetry.space_group_name_H-M   'P 1'
#
loop_
_entity.id
_entity.type
_entity.pdbx_description
1 polymer ?
#
loop_
_entity_poly.entity_id
_entity_poly.type
_entity_poly.pdbx_seq_one_letter_code
_entity_poly.pdbx_strand_id
1 'polypeptide(L)'
;MKSHAHNFIFSIIKISLSFMLLLVGCENYTHRGTDQPQLKSVWVDRILNEKICNLPCWEGITPGMTTIFEALEILQSNDLFIGLKDPVLIRDSPITYELAWQTKSDTGGGIARSVGENYAIRSIYLSLSKERPEITINEIIAHFGEPDSLIIEEDRGLCIGNLFYSEKAVTVVFSERCRKKMSVSENQVVDSIELFPLGISTFPEVEYFRSNTLEFILYWTGYGEYPITKKIQIE
;
A
#
# COMPACT_ATOMS: atom_id res chain seq x y z
N MET A 1 84.08 10.75 18.82
CA MET A 1 82.77 11.41 18.55
C MET A 1 82.12 10.91 17.25
N LYS A 2 81.85 9.60 17.12
CA LYS A 2 81.26 9.01 15.88
C LYS A 2 80.15 7.97 16.11
N SER A 3 79.54 7.91 17.31
CA SER A 3 78.63 6.82 17.67
C SER A 3 77.16 7.22 17.93
N HIS A 4 76.81 8.50 17.94
CA HIS A 4 75.43 8.92 18.27
C HIS A 4 74.52 9.19 17.05
N ALA A 5 75.09 9.38 15.85
CA ALA A 5 74.29 9.67 14.66
C ALA A 5 73.52 8.46 14.11
N HIS A 6 73.99 7.23 14.35
CA HIS A 6 73.33 6.04 13.80
C HIS A 6 72.05 5.64 14.54
N ASN A 7 71.98 5.80 15.87
CA ASN A 7 70.80 5.40 16.63
C ASN A 7 69.59 6.32 16.40
N PHE A 8 69.81 7.56 15.97
CA PHE A 8 68.72 8.51 15.72
C PHE A 8 68.00 8.22 14.39
N ILE A 9 68.74 7.84 13.34
CA ILE A 9 68.19 7.54 12.01
C ILE A 9 67.33 6.26 12.05
N PHE A 10 67.76 5.23 12.79
CA PHE A 10 66.97 3.98 12.93
C PHE A 10 65.65 4.18 13.69
N SER A 11 65.55 5.18 14.58
CA SER A 11 64.33 5.47 15.33
C SER A 11 63.26 6.15 14.46
N ILE A 12 63.67 7.10 13.60
CA ILE A 12 62.76 7.82 12.69
C ILE A 12 62.18 6.86 11.63
N ILE A 13 62.99 5.92 11.13
CA ILE A 13 62.53 4.91 10.16
C ILE A 13 61.46 3.99 10.76
N LYS A 14 61.59 3.58 12.03
CA LYS A 14 60.57 2.75 12.71
C LYS A 14 59.25 3.48 12.93
N ILE A 15 59.29 4.76 13.29
CA ILE A 15 58.07 5.58 13.49
C ILE A 15 57.35 5.82 12.15
N SER A 16 58.10 6.06 11.07
CA SER A 16 57.52 6.25 9.73
C SER A 16 56.92 4.96 9.15
N LEU A 17 57.55 3.80 9.38
CA LEU A 17 57.02 2.50 8.94
C LEU A 17 55.74 2.11 9.69
N SER A 18 55.64 2.47 10.98
CA SER A 18 54.44 2.22 11.79
C SER A 18 53.27 3.14 11.42
N PHE A 19 53.54 4.34 10.90
CA PHE A 19 52.49 5.28 10.46
C PHE A 19 51.92 4.90 9.08
N MET A 20 52.75 4.34 8.18
CA MET A 20 52.30 3.83 6.88
C MET A 20 51.39 2.61 7.00
N LEU A 21 51.55 1.75 8.02
CA LEU A 21 50.68 0.59 8.25
C LEU A 21 49.27 0.97 8.75
N LEU A 22 49.09 2.16 9.32
CA LEU A 22 47.77 2.64 9.78
C LEU A 22 46.94 3.27 8.66
N LEU A 23 47.56 3.70 7.55
CA LEU A 23 46.85 4.33 6.43
C LEU A 23 46.29 3.33 5.41
N VAL A 24 46.75 2.08 5.41
CA VAL A 24 46.24 1.01 4.51
C VAL A 24 44.98 0.32 5.06
N GLY A 25 44.56 0.63 6.30
CA GLY A 25 43.44 -0.02 6.98
C GLY A 25 42.04 0.57 6.75
N CYS A 26 41.91 1.72 6.09
CA CYS A 26 40.65 2.48 6.04
C CYS A 26 39.92 2.51 4.69
N GLU A 27 40.43 1.86 3.63
CA GLU A 27 39.83 2.00 2.28
C GLU A 27 38.80 0.92 1.88
N ASN A 28 38.57 -0.14 2.68
CA ASN A 28 37.73 -1.27 2.22
C ASN A 28 36.54 -1.64 3.11
N TYR A 29 35.93 -0.65 3.78
CA TYR A 29 34.58 -0.83 4.33
C TYR A 29 33.55 -0.01 3.56
N THR A 30 33.62 -0.05 2.22
CA THR A 30 32.40 0.09 1.42
C THR A 30 31.60 -1.20 1.60
N HIS A 31 30.85 -1.25 2.70
CA HIS A 31 29.81 -2.23 2.93
C HIS A 31 28.74 -2.01 1.86
N ARG A 32 28.98 -2.47 0.62
CA ARG A 32 27.93 -2.91 -0.28
C ARG A 32 27.28 -4.10 0.41
N GLY A 33 26.44 -3.80 1.40
CA GLY A 33 25.28 -4.64 1.59
C GLY A 33 24.60 -4.61 0.23
N THR A 34 24.71 -5.69 -0.53
CA THR A 34 23.72 -5.98 -1.55
C THR A 34 22.41 -5.92 -0.81
N ASP A 35 21.66 -4.83 -1.00
CA ASP A 35 20.28 -4.69 -0.57
C ASP A 35 19.53 -5.83 -1.26
N GLN A 36 19.53 -6.97 -0.58
CA GLN A 36 18.81 -8.14 -1.03
C GLN A 36 17.34 -7.69 -0.99
N PRO A 37 16.63 -7.69 -2.12
CA PRO A 37 15.26 -7.18 -2.17
C PRO A 37 14.47 -7.80 -1.04
N GLN A 38 13.99 -6.98 -0.12
CA GLN A 38 13.18 -7.49 0.98
C GLN A 38 11.96 -8.17 0.34
N LEU A 39 11.85 -9.47 0.56
CA LEU A 39 10.76 -10.25 -0.01
C LEU A 39 9.45 -9.71 0.56
N LYS A 40 8.55 -9.29 -0.33
CA LYS A 40 7.20 -8.88 0.05
C LYS A 40 6.48 -10.07 0.67
N SER A 41 5.51 -9.80 1.55
CA SER A 41 4.74 -10.91 2.12
C SER A 41 3.91 -11.62 1.05
N VAL A 42 3.62 -12.89 1.28
CA VAL A 42 2.88 -13.74 0.34
C VAL A 42 1.50 -13.18 -0.01
N TRP A 43 0.87 -12.44 0.89
CA TRP A 43 -0.46 -11.88 0.64
C TRP A 43 -0.41 -10.66 -0.30
N VAL A 44 0.64 -9.83 -0.21
CA VAL A 44 0.87 -8.75 -1.17
C VAL A 44 1.09 -9.31 -2.56
N ASP A 45 1.93 -10.33 -2.67
CA ASP A 45 2.17 -10.99 -3.95
C ASP A 45 0.84 -11.46 -4.56
N ARG A 46 -0.10 -11.96 -3.75
CA ARG A 46 -1.43 -12.39 -4.20
C ARG A 46 -2.33 -11.25 -4.67
N ILE A 47 -2.17 -10.04 -4.13
CA ILE A 47 -2.89 -8.84 -4.60
C ILE A 47 -2.34 -8.38 -5.95
N LEU A 48 -1.02 -8.37 -6.08
CA LEU A 48 -0.33 -7.85 -7.26
C LEU A 48 -0.22 -8.88 -8.39
N ASN A 49 -0.54 -10.15 -8.12
CA ASN A 49 -0.43 -11.26 -9.06
C ASN A 49 -1.81 -11.70 -9.57
N GLU A 50 -2.12 -11.34 -10.81
CA GLU A 50 -3.39 -11.64 -11.50
C GLU A 50 -3.62 -13.13 -11.82
N LYS A 51 -2.71 -14.04 -11.41
CA LYS A 51 -2.81 -15.47 -11.74
C LYS A 51 -3.99 -16.18 -11.09
N ILE A 52 -4.50 -15.68 -9.96
CA ILE A 52 -5.65 -16.31 -9.27
C ILE A 52 -6.94 -15.97 -10.02
N CYS A 53 -7.18 -14.68 -10.25
CA CYS A 53 -8.25 -14.18 -11.08
C CYS A 53 -7.98 -12.72 -11.47
N ASN A 54 -8.71 -12.22 -12.47
CA ASN A 54 -8.57 -10.85 -12.94
C ASN A 54 -9.39 -9.88 -12.06
N LEU A 55 -8.85 -8.69 -11.83
CA LEU A 55 -9.57 -7.63 -11.11
C LEU A 55 -10.97 -7.38 -11.70
N PRO A 56 -11.98 -7.08 -10.85
CA PRO A 56 -11.93 -6.86 -9.40
C PRO A 56 -12.03 -8.13 -8.55
N CYS A 57 -11.82 -9.32 -9.14
CA CYS A 57 -11.77 -10.55 -8.36
C CYS A 57 -10.49 -10.61 -7.51
N TRP A 58 -10.63 -11.06 -6.27
CA TRP A 58 -9.51 -11.32 -5.36
C TRP A 58 -9.76 -12.64 -4.62
N GLU A 59 -8.79 -13.57 -4.69
CA GLU A 59 -8.91 -14.92 -4.07
C GLU A 59 -10.16 -15.71 -4.51
N GLY A 60 -10.71 -15.43 -5.70
CA GLY A 60 -11.96 -16.03 -6.18
C GLY A 60 -13.24 -15.30 -5.70
N ILE A 61 -13.10 -14.23 -4.93
CA ILE A 61 -14.20 -13.39 -4.45
C ILE A 61 -14.36 -12.20 -5.40
N THR A 62 -15.53 -12.08 -6.04
CA THR A 62 -15.82 -11.00 -7.00
C THR A 62 -16.97 -10.14 -6.48
N PRO A 63 -16.75 -8.83 -6.22
CA PRO A 63 -17.84 -7.94 -5.83
C PRO A 63 -18.98 -7.92 -6.86
N GLY A 64 -20.21 -7.97 -6.37
CA GLY A 64 -21.45 -8.01 -7.16
C GLY A 64 -21.86 -9.40 -7.62
N MET A 65 -20.97 -10.40 -7.48
CA MET A 65 -21.22 -11.78 -7.88
C MET A 65 -21.15 -12.75 -6.69
N THR A 66 -20.12 -12.62 -5.86
CA THR A 66 -19.93 -13.47 -4.68
C THR A 66 -20.71 -12.92 -3.48
N THR A 67 -21.44 -13.78 -2.80
CA THR A 67 -22.11 -13.43 -1.54
C THR A 67 -21.12 -13.40 -0.38
N ILE A 68 -21.46 -12.69 0.69
CA ILE A 68 -20.58 -12.60 1.86
C ILE A 68 -20.40 -13.95 2.59
N PHE A 69 -21.37 -14.88 2.46
CA PHE A 69 -21.27 -16.22 3.01
C PHE A 69 -20.38 -17.14 2.15
N GLU A 70 -20.50 -17.07 0.82
CA GLU A 70 -19.57 -17.78 -0.08
C GLU A 70 -18.13 -17.29 0.12
N ALA A 71 -17.94 -15.98 0.33
CA ALA A 71 -16.63 -15.41 0.64
C ALA A 71 -16.05 -15.97 1.95
N LEU A 72 -16.87 -16.19 2.98
CA LEU A 72 -16.43 -16.85 4.21
C LEU A 72 -15.92 -18.27 3.91
N GLU A 73 -16.67 -19.05 3.14
CA GLU A 73 -16.28 -20.43 2.79
C GLU A 73 -14.95 -20.45 1.99
N ILE A 74 -14.81 -19.54 1.01
CA ILE A 74 -13.58 -19.37 0.24
C ILE A 74 -12.40 -19.06 1.15
N LEU A 75 -12.53 -18.07 2.05
CA LEU A 75 -11.44 -17.67 2.94
C LEU A 75 -11.13 -18.75 3.98
N GLN A 76 -12.13 -19.47 4.50
CA GLN A 76 -11.92 -20.59 5.45
C GLN A 76 -11.18 -21.77 4.83
N SER A 77 -11.31 -21.97 3.51
CA SER A 77 -10.59 -23.01 2.78
C SER A 77 -9.10 -22.68 2.57
N ASN A 78 -8.70 -21.42 2.79
CA ASN A 78 -7.35 -20.94 2.57
C ASN A 78 -6.64 -20.73 3.91
N ASP A 79 -5.57 -21.49 4.13
CA ASP A 79 -4.86 -21.47 5.40
C ASP A 79 -4.07 -20.17 5.64
N LEU A 80 -3.95 -19.26 4.67
CA LEU A 80 -3.31 -17.96 4.86
C LEU A 80 -4.10 -17.05 5.82
N PHE A 81 -5.42 -17.21 5.89
CA PHE A 81 -6.31 -16.31 6.61
C PHE A 81 -6.72 -16.87 7.98
N ILE A 82 -6.79 -15.98 8.96
CA ILE A 82 -7.16 -16.26 10.34
C ILE A 82 -8.15 -15.21 10.84
N GLY A 83 -8.75 -15.47 12.01
CA GLY A 83 -9.70 -14.54 12.64
C GLY A 83 -11.05 -14.47 11.94
N LEU A 84 -11.30 -15.35 10.96
CA LEU A 84 -12.58 -15.46 10.26
C LEU A 84 -13.69 -15.86 11.24
N LYS A 85 -14.78 -15.10 11.21
CA LYS A 85 -16.02 -15.34 11.95
C LYS A 85 -17.19 -15.14 10.99
N ASP A 86 -18.39 -15.58 11.40
CA ASP A 86 -19.60 -15.34 10.64
C ASP A 86 -19.79 -13.83 10.35
N PRO A 87 -20.32 -13.47 9.16
CA PRO A 87 -20.56 -12.09 8.80
C PRO A 87 -21.45 -11.38 9.83
N VAL A 88 -21.04 -10.19 10.25
CA VAL A 88 -21.73 -9.41 11.29
C VAL A 88 -22.63 -8.37 10.64
N LEU A 89 -23.89 -8.32 11.06
CA LEU A 89 -24.83 -7.26 10.69
C LEU A 89 -24.42 -5.95 11.37
N ILE A 90 -24.04 -4.93 10.58
CA ILE A 90 -23.58 -3.62 11.09
C ILE A 90 -24.62 -2.51 10.94
N ARG A 91 -25.62 -2.70 10.06
CA ARG A 91 -26.70 -1.75 9.82
C ARG A 91 -27.92 -2.50 9.29
N ASP A 92 -29.10 -2.15 9.78
CA ASP A 92 -30.35 -2.82 9.41
C ASP A 92 -31.08 -2.15 8.23
N SER A 93 -30.72 -0.91 7.90
CA SER A 93 -31.33 -0.16 6.79
C SER A 93 -30.32 0.81 6.15
N PRO A 94 -29.77 0.50 4.95
CA PRO A 94 -29.90 -0.80 4.28
C PRO A 94 -29.22 -1.90 5.09
N ILE A 95 -29.72 -3.13 4.98
CA ILE A 95 -29.11 -4.31 5.60
C ILE A 95 -27.66 -4.41 5.10
N THR A 96 -26.70 -4.39 6.02
CA THR A 96 -25.28 -4.39 5.70
C THR A 96 -24.53 -5.39 6.56
N TYR A 97 -23.83 -6.33 5.94
CA TYR A 97 -22.96 -7.30 6.64
C TYR A 97 -21.49 -7.03 6.37
N GLU A 98 -20.65 -7.27 7.36
CA GLU A 98 -19.18 -7.25 7.24
C GLU A 98 -18.57 -8.62 7.54
N LEU A 99 -17.56 -8.99 6.76
CA LEU A 99 -16.69 -10.13 6.98
C LEU A 99 -15.26 -9.62 7.05
N ALA A 100 -14.61 -9.74 8.21
CA ALA A 100 -13.24 -9.31 8.43
C ALA A 100 -12.29 -10.50 8.53
N TRP A 101 -11.04 -10.31 8.09
CA TRP A 101 -9.97 -11.31 8.21
C TRP A 101 -8.62 -10.66 8.47
N GLN A 102 -7.69 -11.50 8.94
CA GLN A 102 -6.28 -11.19 9.04
C GLN A 102 -5.47 -12.28 8.37
N THR A 103 -4.24 -11.98 7.98
CA THR A 103 -3.27 -12.95 7.49
C THR A 103 -2.50 -13.57 8.66
N LYS A 104 -2.04 -14.82 8.53
CA LYS A 104 -1.19 -15.47 9.54
C LYS A 104 0.10 -14.70 9.87
N SER A 105 0.60 -13.87 8.96
CA SER A 105 1.77 -13.03 9.19
C SER A 105 1.48 -11.79 10.04
N ASP A 106 0.21 -11.47 10.31
CA ASP A 106 -0.26 -10.25 10.99
C ASP A 106 0.17 -8.93 10.30
N THR A 107 0.62 -9.00 9.05
CA THR A 107 1.01 -7.83 8.24
C THR A 107 -0.09 -7.36 7.31
N GLY A 108 -1.08 -8.21 7.02
CA GLY A 108 -2.20 -7.93 6.13
C GLY A 108 -3.55 -8.37 6.68
N GLY A 109 -4.60 -7.83 6.09
CA GLY A 109 -5.99 -8.14 6.42
C GLY A 109 -6.96 -7.34 5.58
N GLY A 110 -8.25 -7.55 5.78
CA GLY A 110 -9.26 -6.87 5.01
C GLY A 110 -10.66 -7.05 5.55
N ILE A 111 -11.60 -6.38 4.89
CA ILE A 111 -13.03 -6.41 5.18
C ILE A 111 -13.78 -6.50 3.87
N ALA A 112 -14.72 -7.43 3.77
CA ALA A 112 -15.72 -7.47 2.71
C ALA A 112 -17.04 -6.95 3.27
N ARG A 113 -17.75 -6.14 2.49
CA ARG A 113 -19.06 -5.60 2.85
C ARG A 113 -20.10 -6.05 1.84
N SER A 114 -21.27 -6.44 2.31
CA SER A 114 -22.46 -6.64 1.46
C SER A 114 -23.56 -5.67 1.87
N VAL A 115 -24.38 -5.26 0.91
CA VAL A 115 -25.50 -4.33 1.13
C VAL A 115 -26.75 -4.87 0.44
N GLY A 116 -27.85 -4.91 1.17
CA GLY A 116 -29.15 -5.40 0.69
C GLY A 116 -29.40 -6.88 0.98
N GLU A 117 -30.55 -7.37 0.52
CA GLU A 117 -31.08 -8.68 0.87
C GLU A 117 -30.43 -9.85 0.12
N ASN A 118 -29.69 -9.58 -0.96
CA ASN A 118 -29.03 -10.62 -1.74
C ASN A 118 -27.66 -11.03 -1.18
N TYR A 119 -27.19 -10.36 -0.12
CA TYR A 119 -25.88 -10.59 0.52
C TYR A 119 -24.68 -10.49 -0.43
N ALA A 120 -24.86 -9.93 -1.64
CA ALA A 120 -23.78 -9.79 -2.61
C ALA A 120 -22.77 -8.77 -2.09
N ILE A 121 -21.48 -9.10 -2.21
CA ILE A 121 -20.41 -8.21 -1.79
C ILE A 121 -20.45 -6.95 -2.64
N ARG A 122 -20.50 -5.79 -1.98
CA ARG A 122 -20.45 -4.47 -2.59
C ARG A 122 -19.04 -3.91 -2.64
N SER A 123 -18.20 -4.21 -1.64
CA SER A 123 -16.78 -3.87 -1.72
C SER A 123 -15.91 -4.80 -0.90
N ILE A 124 -14.63 -4.87 -1.28
CA ILE A 124 -13.56 -5.58 -0.59
C ILE A 124 -12.48 -4.56 -0.29
N TYR A 125 -12.19 -4.31 0.98
CA TYR A 125 -11.15 -3.43 1.46
C TYR A 125 -9.95 -4.25 1.93
N LEU A 126 -8.77 -3.98 1.37
CA LEU A 126 -7.50 -4.65 1.66
C LEU A 126 -6.54 -3.65 2.31
N SER A 127 -6.17 -3.89 3.58
CA SER A 127 -5.30 -2.95 4.32
C SER A 127 -3.82 -3.28 4.14
N LEU A 128 -3.07 -2.33 3.59
CA LEU A 128 -1.64 -2.42 3.32
C LEU A 128 -0.80 -1.61 4.32
N SER A 129 -1.43 -0.81 5.19
CA SER A 129 -0.76 0.11 6.13
C SER A 129 0.27 -0.53 7.09
N LYS A 130 0.16 -1.84 7.36
CA LYS A 130 1.08 -2.59 8.24
C LYS A 130 2.13 -3.41 7.46
N GLU A 131 2.08 -3.36 6.14
CA GLU A 131 2.93 -4.19 5.30
C GLU A 131 4.39 -3.75 5.35
N ARG A 132 5.29 -4.74 5.34
CA ARG A 132 6.74 -4.53 5.34
C ARG A 132 7.40 -5.51 4.36
N PRO A 133 8.14 -5.02 3.34
CA PRO A 133 8.35 -3.61 2.97
C PRO A 133 7.06 -2.93 2.49
N GLU A 134 6.93 -1.62 2.76
CA GLU A 134 5.78 -0.80 2.37
C GLU A 134 5.55 -0.86 0.85
N ILE A 135 4.28 -0.79 0.44
CA ILE A 135 3.87 -0.74 -0.98
C ILE A 135 3.76 0.70 -1.42
N THR A 136 4.39 1.05 -2.53
CA THR A 136 4.34 2.41 -3.07
C THR A 136 3.37 2.56 -4.24
N ILE A 137 2.96 3.79 -4.55
CA ILE A 137 2.15 4.09 -5.73
C ILE A 137 2.84 3.61 -7.02
N ASN A 138 4.16 3.77 -7.15
CA ASN A 138 4.88 3.30 -8.34
C ASN A 138 4.82 1.78 -8.50
N GLU A 139 4.88 1.01 -7.41
CA GLU A 139 4.69 -0.44 -7.49
C GLU A 139 3.29 -0.81 -7.94
N ILE A 140 2.26 -0.09 -7.47
CA ILE A 140 0.88 -0.30 -7.93
C ILE A 140 0.74 0.05 -9.41
N ILE A 141 1.26 1.20 -9.85
CA ILE A 141 1.19 1.63 -11.26
C ILE A 141 1.93 0.64 -12.17
N ALA A 142 3.07 0.11 -11.73
CA ALA A 142 3.81 -0.90 -12.49
C ALA A 142 3.01 -2.19 -12.71
N HIS A 143 2.06 -2.53 -11.82
CA HIS A 143 1.21 -3.72 -11.95
C HIS A 143 -0.13 -3.43 -12.63
N PHE A 144 -0.83 -2.36 -12.23
CA PHE A 144 -2.18 -2.07 -12.68
C PHE A 144 -2.22 -1.08 -13.87
N GLY A 145 -1.09 -0.51 -14.27
CA GLY A 145 -1.02 0.58 -15.24
C GLY A 145 -1.25 1.95 -14.59
N GLU A 146 -1.46 2.97 -15.41
CA GLU A 146 -1.81 4.31 -14.90
C GLU A 146 -3.29 4.34 -14.44
N PRO A 147 -3.62 5.04 -13.36
CA PRO A 147 -5.01 5.31 -12.99
C PRO A 147 -5.64 6.31 -13.98
N ASP A 148 -6.96 6.29 -14.07
CA ASP A 148 -7.70 7.22 -14.94
C ASP A 148 -7.81 8.61 -14.29
N SER A 149 -8.03 8.61 -12.98
CA SER A 149 -8.39 9.80 -12.23
C SER A 149 -8.05 9.68 -10.75
N LEU A 150 -8.17 10.78 -10.03
CA LEU A 150 -8.01 10.81 -8.59
C LEU A 150 -8.94 11.81 -7.90
N ILE A 151 -9.10 11.64 -6.59
CA ILE A 151 -9.70 12.63 -5.68
C ILE A 151 -8.76 12.84 -4.50
N ILE A 152 -8.59 14.09 -4.09
CA ILE A 152 -7.90 14.47 -2.85
C ILE A 152 -8.91 15.05 -1.87
N GLU A 153 -9.14 14.33 -0.77
CA GLU A 153 -10.05 14.74 0.30
C GLU A 153 -9.25 15.24 1.52
N GLU A 154 -9.75 16.25 2.21
CA GLU A 154 -9.26 16.65 3.54
C GLU A 154 -10.21 16.14 4.62
N ASP A 155 -9.71 15.29 5.51
CA ASP A 155 -10.39 14.80 6.71
C ASP A 155 -9.53 15.07 7.95
N ARG A 156 -10.02 15.94 8.85
CA ARG A 156 -9.38 16.26 10.15
C ARG A 156 -7.87 16.56 10.06
N GLY A 157 -7.43 17.21 8.98
CA GLY A 157 -6.03 17.58 8.76
C GLY A 157 -5.16 16.48 8.13
N LEU A 158 -5.77 15.37 7.69
CA LEU A 158 -5.18 14.38 6.79
C LEU A 158 -5.71 14.61 5.38
N CYS A 159 -4.82 14.57 4.40
CA CYS A 159 -5.17 14.53 2.99
C CYS A 159 -5.24 13.06 2.60
N ILE A 160 -6.36 12.62 2.05
CA ILE A 160 -6.60 11.25 1.57
C ILE A 160 -6.68 11.32 0.05
N GLY A 161 -5.72 10.69 -0.60
CA GLY A 161 -5.71 10.50 -2.04
C GLY A 161 -6.35 9.16 -2.42
N ASN A 162 -7.25 9.21 -3.38
CA ASN A 162 -7.90 8.04 -3.96
C ASN A 162 -7.54 8.01 -5.45
N LEU A 163 -6.75 7.04 -5.91
CA LEU A 163 -6.53 6.78 -7.34
C LEU A 163 -7.58 5.80 -7.84
N PHE A 164 -8.17 6.10 -8.99
CA PHE A 164 -9.24 5.30 -9.56
C PHE A 164 -8.79 4.58 -10.84
N TYR A 165 -9.02 3.27 -10.86
CA TYR A 165 -8.82 2.39 -12.02
C TYR A 165 -10.19 1.86 -12.44
N SER A 166 -10.92 2.69 -13.18
CA SER A 166 -12.34 2.52 -13.51
C SER A 166 -12.59 1.20 -14.24
N GLU A 167 -11.75 0.89 -15.24
CA GLU A 167 -11.87 -0.34 -16.03
C GLU A 167 -11.58 -1.61 -15.23
N LYS A 168 -10.82 -1.50 -14.13
CA LYS A 168 -10.44 -2.62 -13.26
C LYS A 168 -11.32 -2.72 -12.02
N ALA A 169 -12.20 -1.75 -11.83
CA ALA A 169 -12.99 -1.56 -10.63
C ALA A 169 -12.15 -1.58 -9.33
N VAL A 170 -11.08 -0.78 -9.30
CA VAL A 170 -10.16 -0.64 -8.17
C VAL A 170 -9.97 0.83 -7.75
N THR A 171 -9.94 1.06 -6.44
CA THR A 171 -9.48 2.31 -5.83
C THR A 171 -8.24 2.04 -4.99
N VAL A 172 -7.22 2.89 -5.13
CA VAL A 172 -5.98 2.82 -4.35
C VAL A 172 -5.94 4.04 -3.44
N VAL A 173 -5.86 3.79 -2.14
CA VAL A 173 -5.96 4.82 -1.11
C VAL A 173 -4.59 5.04 -0.47
N PHE A 174 -4.22 6.30 -0.32
CA PHE A 174 -3.00 6.73 0.35
C PHE A 174 -3.28 8.03 1.10
N SER A 175 -2.51 8.31 2.14
CA SER A 175 -2.73 9.49 2.96
C SER A 175 -1.42 10.16 3.37
N GLU A 176 -1.52 11.45 3.63
CA GLU A 176 -0.45 12.22 4.25
C GLU A 176 -1.02 13.34 5.13
N ARG A 177 -0.15 14.00 5.89
CA ARG A 177 -0.55 15.19 6.64
C ARG A 177 -0.91 16.31 5.68
N CYS A 178 -2.12 16.81 5.80
CA CYS A 178 -2.67 17.74 4.81
C CYS A 178 -1.98 19.10 4.85
N ARG A 179 -1.78 19.68 3.66
CA ARG A 179 -1.32 21.05 3.45
C ARG A 179 -2.37 21.81 2.63
N LYS A 180 -1.99 22.81 1.85
CA LYS A 180 -2.91 23.45 0.89
C LYS A 180 -3.17 22.59 -0.36
N LYS A 181 -2.26 21.65 -0.62
CA LYS A 181 -2.22 20.71 -1.73
C LYS A 181 -1.64 19.40 -1.21
N MET A 182 -1.91 18.30 -1.90
CA MET A 182 -1.29 17.00 -1.63
C MET A 182 -0.19 16.75 -2.67
N SER A 183 0.96 16.28 -2.22
CA SER A 183 2.07 15.91 -3.10
C SER A 183 2.01 14.41 -3.36
N VAL A 184 1.67 14.02 -4.59
CA VAL A 184 1.64 12.61 -4.99
C VAL A 184 2.98 12.27 -5.62
N SER A 185 3.72 11.36 -4.98
CA SER A 185 5.05 10.92 -5.44
C SER A 185 5.09 9.42 -5.73
N GLU A 186 6.08 8.99 -6.51
CA GLU A 186 6.33 7.57 -6.81
C GLU A 186 6.54 6.71 -5.56
N ASN A 187 7.10 7.29 -4.49
CA ASN A 187 7.44 6.62 -3.24
C ASN A 187 6.34 6.78 -2.18
N GLN A 188 5.21 7.38 -2.53
CA GLN A 188 4.09 7.52 -1.62
C GLN A 188 3.57 6.13 -1.22
N VAL A 189 3.47 5.89 0.08
CA VAL A 189 3.00 4.62 0.64
C VAL A 189 1.50 4.50 0.44
N VAL A 190 1.06 3.31 0.03
CA VAL A 190 -0.34 2.93 -0.15
C VAL A 190 -0.87 2.37 1.16
N ASP A 191 -1.96 2.94 1.64
CA ASP A 191 -2.61 2.52 2.89
C ASP A 191 -3.53 1.32 2.66
N SER A 192 -4.22 1.30 1.51
CA SER A 192 -5.19 0.25 1.18
C SER A 192 -5.59 0.22 -0.29
N ILE A 193 -6.19 -0.90 -0.68
CA ILE A 193 -6.85 -1.09 -1.97
C ILE A 193 -8.31 -1.46 -1.71
N GLU A 194 -9.23 -0.87 -2.46
CA GLU A 194 -10.64 -1.22 -2.45
C GLU A 194 -11.08 -1.74 -3.82
N LEU A 195 -11.78 -2.87 -3.82
CA LEU A 195 -12.37 -3.50 -5.01
C LEU A 195 -13.88 -3.36 -4.96
N PHE A 196 -14.51 -3.11 -6.10
CA PHE A 196 -15.97 -2.94 -6.21
C PHE A 196 -16.51 -3.62 -7.49
N PRO A 197 -17.84 -3.75 -7.66
CA PRO A 197 -18.39 -4.42 -8.83
C PRO A 197 -18.06 -3.70 -10.15
N LEU A 198 -17.78 -4.47 -11.21
CA LEU A 198 -17.68 -3.92 -12.57
C LEU A 198 -19.03 -3.41 -13.05
N GLY A 199 -19.00 -2.41 -13.95
CA GLY A 199 -20.20 -1.92 -14.62
C GLY A 199 -21.13 -1.08 -13.75
N ILE A 200 -20.68 -0.61 -12.58
CA ILE A 200 -21.38 0.43 -11.84
C ILE A 200 -21.31 1.70 -12.70
N SER A 201 -22.43 2.03 -13.35
CA SER A 201 -22.58 3.19 -14.25
C SER A 201 -22.25 4.52 -13.57
N THR A 202 -22.22 4.51 -12.24
CA THR A 202 -22.00 5.68 -11.43
C THR A 202 -20.62 5.73 -10.80
N PHE A 203 -19.69 4.84 -11.15
CA PHE A 203 -18.32 4.89 -10.64
C PHE A 203 -17.73 6.32 -10.77
N PRO A 204 -17.21 6.93 -9.67
CA PRO A 204 -16.93 6.39 -8.34
C PRO A 204 -18.00 6.64 -7.27
N GLU A 205 -19.30 6.55 -7.53
CA GLU A 205 -20.38 6.44 -6.50
C GLU A 205 -20.32 5.08 -5.76
N VAL A 206 -19.14 4.69 -5.29
CA VAL A 206 -19.03 3.77 -4.17
C VAL A 206 -19.66 4.49 -2.97
N GLU A 207 -20.41 3.80 -2.11
CA GLU A 207 -21.34 4.36 -1.10
C GLU A 207 -20.80 5.52 -0.22
N TYR A 208 -19.49 5.67 -0.08
CA TYR A 208 -18.84 6.78 0.63
C TYR A 208 -18.72 8.09 -0.17
N PHE A 209 -18.73 7.98 -1.48
CA PHE A 209 -18.68 9.07 -2.41
C PHE A 209 -20.11 9.54 -2.67
N ARG A 210 -20.56 10.51 -1.86
CA ARG A 210 -21.83 11.23 -2.04
C ARG A 210 -22.03 11.64 -3.51
N SER A 211 -23.27 11.80 -3.96
CA SER A 211 -23.63 12.09 -5.36
C SER A 211 -22.93 13.30 -6.01
N ASN A 212 -22.33 14.19 -5.23
CA ASN A 212 -21.51 15.30 -5.73
C ASN A 212 -20.03 14.95 -5.93
N THR A 213 -19.62 13.71 -5.70
CA THR A 213 -18.20 13.30 -5.77
C THR A 213 -17.63 13.48 -7.17
N LEU A 214 -18.45 13.30 -8.21
CA LEU A 214 -18.04 13.49 -9.61
C LEU A 214 -17.48 14.89 -9.89
N GLU A 215 -17.93 15.92 -9.15
CA GLU A 215 -17.45 17.30 -9.31
C GLU A 215 -16.01 17.50 -8.78
N PHE A 216 -15.51 16.56 -7.98
CA PHE A 216 -14.22 16.64 -7.31
C PHE A 216 -13.14 15.75 -7.95
N ILE A 217 -13.50 15.02 -9.01
CA ILE A 217 -12.57 14.15 -9.73
C ILE A 217 -11.61 15.00 -10.57
N LEU A 218 -10.32 14.67 -10.46
CA LEU A 218 -9.27 15.20 -11.30
C LEU A 218 -8.75 14.08 -12.21
N TYR A 219 -8.45 14.42 -13.47
CA TYR A 219 -7.71 13.49 -14.32
C TYR A 219 -6.32 13.24 -13.76
N TRP A 220 -5.86 11.99 -13.85
CA TRP A 220 -4.49 11.67 -13.51
C TRP A 220 -3.54 12.29 -14.55
N THR A 221 -2.57 13.07 -14.08
CA THR A 221 -1.55 13.71 -14.93
C THR A 221 -0.12 13.26 -14.59
N GLY A 222 0.01 12.17 -13.84
CA GLY A 222 1.27 11.69 -13.28
C GLY A 222 1.54 12.20 -11.86
N TYR A 223 2.76 11.99 -11.37
CA TYR A 223 3.19 12.49 -10.06
C TYR A 223 3.24 14.03 -10.02
N GLY A 224 2.91 14.62 -8.87
CA GLY A 224 2.91 16.07 -8.71
C GLY A 224 1.99 16.59 -7.60
N GLU A 225 1.73 17.89 -7.64
CA GLU A 225 0.91 18.60 -6.65
C GLU A 225 -0.55 18.69 -7.10
N TYR A 226 -1.46 18.10 -6.32
CA TYR A 226 -2.89 18.13 -6.59
C TYR A 226 -3.64 19.02 -5.59
N PRO A 227 -4.62 19.83 -6.02
CA PRO A 227 -5.45 20.58 -5.10
C PRO A 227 -6.33 19.64 -4.28
N ILE A 228 -6.64 20.04 -3.04
CA ILE A 228 -7.69 19.40 -2.25
C ILE A 228 -9.01 19.71 -2.94
N THR A 229 -9.72 18.68 -3.39
CA THR A 229 -10.97 18.85 -4.13
C THR A 229 -12.18 18.76 -3.22
N LYS A 230 -12.11 18.01 -2.12
CA LYS A 230 -13.23 17.83 -1.20
C LYS A 230 -12.81 18.02 0.25
N LYS A 231 -13.63 18.73 1.03
CA LYS A 231 -13.47 18.84 2.48
C LYS A 231 -14.59 18.08 3.17
N ILE A 232 -14.23 17.11 4.00
CA ILE A 232 -15.23 16.33 4.75
C ILE A 232 -15.72 17.21 5.92
N GLN A 233 -16.89 17.81 5.74
CA GLN A 233 -17.61 18.45 6.84
C GLN A 233 -18.41 17.37 7.57
N ILE A 234 -18.08 17.16 8.84
CA ILE A 234 -18.88 16.31 9.73
C ILE A 234 -19.96 17.22 10.28
N GLU A 235 -21.19 17.02 9.81
CA GLU A 235 -22.40 17.59 10.40
C GLU A 235 -22.74 16.89 11.72
#